data_AF-A0A2D9DGM5-F1
#
_entry.id   AF-A0A2D9DGM5-F1
#
_cell.length_a   1.000
_cell.length_b   1.000
_cell.length_c   1.000
_cell.angle_alpha   90.00
_cell.angle_beta   90.00
_cell.angle_gamma   90.00
#
_symmetry.space_group_name_H-M   'P 1'
#
loop_
_entity.id
_entity.type
_entity.pdbx_description
1 polymer ?
#
loop_
_entity_poly.entity_id
_entity_poly.type
_entity_poly.pdbx_seq_one_letter_code
_entity_poly.pdbx_strand_id
1 'polypeptide(L)' 'KADDILKYIPTIILTTSSNRRDLLECYKIGIAGYIIKPLKYEDYVSKLSSALDYWSQNELIKG' A
#
# COMPACT_ATOMS: atom_id res chain seq x y z
N LYS A 1 6.40 -5.91 -10.77
CA LYS A 1 5.60 -7.16 -10.65
C LYS A 1 5.99 -8.10 -11.80
N ALA A 2 6.96 -8.99 -11.60
CA ALA A 2 7.51 -9.85 -12.67
C ALA A 2 7.08 -11.33 -12.55
N ASP A 3 6.69 -11.77 -11.36
CA ASP A 3 6.22 -13.12 -11.11
C ASP A 3 4.74 -13.26 -11.52
N ASP A 4 4.42 -14.26 -12.34
CA ASP A 4 3.09 -14.44 -12.92
C ASP A 4 1.99 -14.79 -11.91
N ILE A 5 2.37 -15.35 -10.76
CA ILE A 5 1.46 -15.70 -9.69
C ILE A 5 1.31 -14.51 -8.74
N LEU A 6 2.43 -13.92 -8.31
CA LEU A 6 2.43 -12.85 -7.30
C LEU A 6 2.03 -11.48 -7.85
N LYS A 7 2.03 -11.28 -9.17
CA LYS A 7 1.70 -9.97 -9.79
C LYS A 7 0.29 -9.48 -9.45
N TYR A 8 -0.63 -10.36 -9.07
CA TYR A 8 -2.00 -9.96 -8.72
C TYR A 8 -2.17 -9.52 -7.27
N ILE A 9 -1.21 -9.82 -6.39
CA ILE A 9 -1.30 -9.44 -4.98
C ILE A 9 -1.24 -7.91 -4.85
N PRO A 10 -2.25 -7.23 -4.29
CA PRO A 10 -2.18 -5.80 -4.05
C PRO A 10 -1.08 -5.51 -3.02
N THR A 11 -0.23 -4.53 -3.31
CA THR A 11 0.89 -4.16 -2.44
C THR A 11 0.74 -2.71 -2.04
N ILE A 12 0.71 -2.44 -0.73
CA ILE A 12 0.72 -1.09 -0.17
C ILE A 12 2.06 -0.88 0.54
N ILE A 13 2.69 0.26 0.28
CA ILE A 13 3.90 0.67 0.98
C ILE A 13 3.51 1.47 2.23
N LEU A 14 4.11 1.16 3.38
CA LEU A 14 4.04 1.97 4.60
C LEU A 14 5.45 2.40 4.98
N THR A 15 5.76 3.69 4.91
CA THR A 15 7.14 4.19 5.04
C THR A 15 7.23 5.59 5.62
N THR A 16 8.36 5.95 6.23
CA THR A 16 8.61 7.32 6.71
C THR A 16 9.05 8.27 5.60
N SER A 17 9.45 7.75 4.42
CA SER A 17 9.86 8.59 3.28
C SER A 17 8.65 9.30 2.68
N SER A 18 8.69 10.63 2.66
CA SER A 18 7.76 11.49 1.92
C SER A 18 8.35 12.00 0.60
N ASN A 19 9.46 11.37 0.14
CA ASN A 19 10.12 11.77 -1.09
C ASN A 19 9.22 11.49 -2.30
N ARG A 20 8.89 12.55 -3.05
CA ARG A 20 8.02 12.46 -4.22
C ARG A 20 8.61 11.60 -5.35
N ARG A 21 9.94 11.50 -5.45
CA ARG A 21 10.58 10.60 -6.41
C ARG A 21 10.30 9.14 -6.08
N ASP A 22 10.50 8.74 -4.82
CA ASP A 22 10.22 7.37 -4.37
C ASP A 22 8.75 7.01 -4.56
N LEU A 23 7.84 7.94 -4.21
CA LEU A 23 6.40 7.79 -4.44
C LEU A 23 6.10 7.46 -5.90
N LEU A 24 6.62 8.27 -6.84
CA LEU A 24 6.40 8.09 -8.27
C LEU A 24 6.99 6.77 -8.77
N GLU A 25 8.22 6.42 -8.38
CA GLU A 25 8.85 5.17 -8.78
C GLU A 25 8.09 3.94 -8.25
N CYS A 26 7.61 3.98 -7.00
CA CYS A 26 6.80 2.90 -6.46
C CYS A 26 5.49 2.72 -7.24
N TYR A 27 4.80 3.80 -7.59
CA TYR A 27 3.59 3.70 -8.41
C TYR A 27 3.88 3.17 -9.82
N LYS A 28 4.99 3.57 -10.44
CA LYS A 28 5.41 3.04 -11.77
C LYS A 28 5.60 1.51 -11.76
N ILE A 29 6.06 0.92 -10.67
CA ILE A 29 6.26 -0.53 -10.55
C ILE A 29 4.98 -1.31 -10.17
N GLY A 30 3.87 -0.61 -9.97
CA GLY A 30 2.53 -1.19 -9.83
C GLY A 30 2.06 -1.45 -8.39
N ILE A 31 2.50 -0.66 -7.41
CA ILE A 31 1.87 -0.70 -6.07
C ILE A 31 0.42 -0.20 -6.14
N ALA A 32 -0.41 -0.65 -5.20
CA ALA A 32 -1.79 -0.21 -5.07
C ALA A 32 -1.94 1.02 -4.15
N GLY A 33 -0.98 1.27 -3.26
CA GLY A 33 -1.04 2.40 -2.35
C GLY A 33 0.30 2.73 -1.68
N TYR A 34 0.45 3.98 -1.25
CA TYR A 34 1.62 4.46 -0.53
C TYR A 34 1.18 5.31 0.67
N ILE A 35 1.46 4.83 1.88
CA ILE A 35 1.08 5.43 3.15
C ILE A 35 2.34 5.96 3.84
N ILE A 36 2.36 7.26 4.09
CA ILE A 36 3.38 7.85 4.97
C ILE A 36 3.07 7.43 6.40
N LYS A 37 4.02 6.71 7.02
CA LYS A 37 3.96 6.24 8.40
C LYS A 37 3.69 7.45 9.32
N PRO A 38 2.53 7.49 9.98
CA PRO A 38 2.24 8.58 10.90
C PRO A 38 3.17 8.57 12.10
N LEU A 39 3.49 9.76 12.60
CA LEU A 39 4.30 9.92 13.81
C LEU A 39 3.45 9.71 15.07
N LYS A 40 2.17 10.09 15.02
CA LYS A 40 1.24 9.91 16.13
C LYS A 40 0.61 8.51 16.07
N TYR A 41 0.50 7.88 17.23
CA TYR A 41 -0.08 6.55 17.35
C TYR A 41 -1.55 6.52 16.91
N GLU A 42 -2.35 7.52 17.29
CA GLU A 42 -3.76 7.61 16.93
C GLU A 42 -3.96 7.65 15.41
N ASP A 43 -3.18 8.49 14.71
CA ASP A 43 -3.18 8.57 13.24
C ASP A 43 -2.73 7.27 12.59
N TYR A 44 -1.78 6.56 13.22
CA TYR A 44 -1.27 5.27 12.75
C TYR A 44 -2.38 4.22 12.77
N VAL A 45 -3.09 4.09 13.89
CA VAL A 45 -4.21 3.16 14.06
C VAL A 45 -5.34 3.49 13.09
N SER A 46 -5.75 4.76 13.02
CA SER A 46 -6.83 5.20 12.13
C SER A 46 -6.52 4.89 10.66
N LYS A 47 -5.34 5.27 10.16
CA LYS A 47 -4.97 5.02 8.75
C LYS A 47 -4.88 3.55 8.40
N LEU A 48 -4.32 2.72 9.29
CA LEU A 48 -4.24 1.28 9.06
C LEU A 48 -5.61 0.61 9.08
N SER A 49 -6.48 1.00 10.02
CA SER A 49 -7.87 0.50 10.01
C SER A 49 -8.53 0.80 8.68
N SER A 50 -8.51 2.05 8.23
CA SER A 50 -9.12 2.43 6.95
C SER A 50 -8.54 1.69 5.75
N ALA A 51 -7.22 1.46 5.73
CA ALA A 51 -6.58 0.69 4.66
C ALA A 51 -7.04 -0.77 4.67
N LEU A 52 -7.04 -1.42 5.84
CA LEU A 52 -7.47 -2.81 5.98
C LEU A 52 -8.96 -2.97 5.69
N ASP A 53 -9.79 -2.05 6.18
CA ASP A 53 -11.23 -2.02 5.94
C ASP A 53 -11.51 -1.93 4.43
N TYR A 54 -10.87 -0.99 3.73
CA TYR A 54 -10.99 -0.90 2.27
C TYR A 54 -10.67 -2.24 1.60
N TRP A 55 -9.49 -2.83 1.87
CA TRP A 55 -9.08 -4.08 1.20
C TRP A 55 -9.92 -5.30 1.59
N SER A 56 -10.49 -5.32 2.80
CA SER A 56 -11.42 -6.37 3.23
C SER A 56 -12.71 -6.42 2.40
N GLN A 57 -13.09 -5.30 1.77
CA GLN A 57 -14.28 -5.18 0.92
C GLN A 57 -13.97 -5.41 -0.57
N ASN A 58 -12.72 -5.64 -0.94
CA ASN A 58 -12.32 -5.86 -2.33
C ASN A 58 -12.25 -7.35 -2.67
N GLU A 59 -12.68 -7.71 -3.87
CA GLU A 59 -12.43 -9.04 -4.44
C GLU A 59 -10.97 -9.15 -4.85
N LEU A 60 -10.27 -10.15 -4.30
CA LEU A 60 -8.85 -10.40 -4.59
C LEU A 60 -8.70 -11.59 -5.52
N ILE A 61 -7.91 -11.42 -6.58
CA ILE A 61 -7.50 -12.54 -7.43
C ILE A 61 -6.66 -13.49 -6.59
N LYS A 62 -7.18 -14.70 -6.37
CA LYS A 62 -6.44 -15.81 -5.79
C LYS A 62 -5.61 -16.41 -6.91
N GLY A 63 -4.29 -16.36 -6.77
CA GLY A 63 -3.35 -17.03 -7.67
C GLY A 63 -3.49 -18.54 -7.64
#